data_AF-J1J7G9-F1
#
_entry.id   AF-J1J7G9-F1
#
_cell.length_a   1.000
_cell.length_b   1.000
_cell.length_c   1.000
_cell.angle_alpha   90.00
_cell.angle_beta   90.00
_cell.angle_gamma   90.00
#
_symmetry.space_group_name_H-M   'P 1'
#
loop_
_entity.id
_entity.type
_entity.pdbx_description
1 polymer ?
#
loop_
_entity_poly.entity_id
_entity_poly.type
_entity_poly.pdbx_seq_one_letter_code
_entity_poly.pdbx_strand_id
1 'polypeptide(L)'
;MYQYNFIADNETLMLSKDTLPCISRHFNICNKRGLHARASAKFVQTVDNFNAIVEVEKDGKIVGGSSIMGLMMLAASPGCNLTIRVSGPEATDALDALEKLINNKFGEEN
;
A
#
# COMPACT_ATOMS: atom_id res chain seq x y z
N MET A 1 -10.60 14.43 -31.78
CA MET A 1 -9.66 15.40 -31.19
C MET A 1 -10.49 16.34 -30.32
N TYR A 2 -10.75 15.97 -29.08
CA TYR A 2 -11.60 16.78 -28.20
C TYR A 2 -10.70 17.68 -27.35
N GLN A 3 -10.80 18.99 -27.56
CA GLN A 3 -10.28 19.98 -26.63
C GLN A 3 -11.23 20.04 -25.44
N TYR A 4 -10.70 19.80 -24.24
CA TYR A 4 -11.37 20.15 -22.99
C TYR A 4 -10.69 21.42 -22.45
N ASN A 5 -11.35 22.56 -22.62
CA ASN A 5 -11.14 23.72 -21.76
C ASN A 5 -12.07 23.53 -20.56
N PHE A 6 -11.49 23.27 -19.39
CA PHE A 6 -12.25 23.29 -18.14
C PHE A 6 -11.91 24.58 -17.40
N ILE A 7 -12.96 25.32 -17.09
CA ILE A 7 -12.98 26.60 -16.41
C ILE A 7 -12.62 26.31 -14.95
N ALA A 8 -11.56 26.92 -14.43
CA ALA A 8 -11.17 26.77 -13.03
C ALA A 8 -11.95 27.76 -12.17
N ASP A 9 -13.08 27.32 -11.62
CA ASP A 9 -13.72 27.99 -10.50
C ASP A 9 -12.97 27.63 -9.21
N ASN A 10 -12.58 28.67 -8.47
CA ASN A 10 -11.90 28.65 -7.18
C ASN A 10 -12.67 27.82 -6.13
N GLU A 11 -12.07 26.73 -5.62
CA GLU A 11 -12.11 26.22 -4.24
C GLU A 11 -11.74 24.72 -4.17
N THR A 12 -10.55 24.36 -4.64
CA THR A 12 -9.93 23.10 -4.21
C THR A 12 -8.53 23.43 -3.75
N LEU A 13 -8.42 23.68 -2.45
CA LEU A 13 -7.15 23.70 -1.74
C LEU A 13 -6.46 22.37 -2.05
N MET A 14 -5.49 22.39 -2.95
CA MET A 14 -4.56 21.28 -3.14
C MET A 14 -3.86 21.10 -1.80
N LEU A 15 -4.36 20.16 -0.99
CA LEU A 15 -3.68 19.73 0.22
C LEU A 15 -2.37 19.10 -0.26
N SER A 16 -1.29 19.87 -0.21
CA SER A 16 0.04 19.39 -0.59
C SER A 16 0.33 18.13 0.22
N LYS A 17 0.66 17.02 -0.49
CA LYS A 17 1.05 15.73 0.10
C LYS A 17 2.14 15.89 1.18
N ASP A 18 2.88 17.00 1.16
CA ASP A 18 3.94 17.40 2.08
C ASP A 18 3.51 17.65 3.54
N THR A 19 2.22 17.76 3.85
CA THR A 19 1.75 18.09 5.22
C THR A 19 1.15 16.92 6.00
N LEU A 20 0.90 15.78 5.35
CA LEU A 20 0.36 14.60 6.02
C LEU A 20 1.50 13.78 6.63
N PRO A 21 1.30 13.18 7.82
CA PRO A 21 2.31 12.31 8.40
C PRO A 21 2.57 11.16 7.43
N CYS A 22 3.83 11.01 7.05
CA CYS A 22 4.34 9.97 6.15
C CYS A 22 5.37 9.16 6.91
N ILE A 23 5.10 7.86 7.07
CA ILE A 23 6.00 6.92 7.74
C ILE A 23 6.28 5.74 6.82
N SER A 24 7.41 5.06 7.05
CA SER A 24 7.78 3.90 6.26
C SER A 24 8.48 2.83 7.09
N ARG A 25 8.28 1.57 6.70
CA ARG A 25 8.94 0.40 7.31
C ARG A 25 9.31 -0.62 6.25
N HIS A 26 10.34 -1.41 6.56
CA HIS A 26 10.74 -2.56 5.76
C HIS A 26 10.10 -3.84 6.29
N PHE A 27 9.61 -4.67 5.37
CA PHE A 27 8.96 -5.94 5.70
C PHE A 27 9.56 -7.08 4.90
N ASN A 28 9.83 -8.19 5.58
CA ASN A 28 10.19 -9.44 4.91
C ASN A 28 8.92 -10.26 4.65
N ILE A 29 8.76 -10.73 3.42
CA ILE A 29 7.65 -11.61 3.04
C ILE A 29 7.95 -13.05 3.45
N CYS A 30 7.30 -13.51 4.52
CA CYS A 30 7.61 -14.78 5.18
C CYS A 30 6.61 -15.92 4.89
N ASN A 31 5.55 -15.67 4.11
CA ASN A 31 4.58 -16.71 3.72
C ASN A 31 5.06 -17.50 2.49
N LYS A 32 4.61 -18.74 2.33
CA LYS A 32 5.15 -19.72 1.36
C LYS A 32 5.09 -19.29 -0.11
N ARG A 33 4.10 -18.47 -0.48
CA ARG A 33 3.80 -18.13 -1.87
C ARG A 33 3.94 -16.63 -2.16
N GLY A 34 4.41 -15.85 -1.19
CA GLY A 34 4.54 -14.41 -1.32
C GLY A 34 3.20 -13.68 -1.50
N LEU A 35 3.22 -12.51 -2.13
CA LEU A 35 2.03 -11.71 -2.48
C LEU A 35 1.25 -12.30 -3.68
N HIS A 36 0.70 -13.50 -3.50
CA HIS A 36 -0.27 -14.10 -4.40
C HIS A 36 -1.70 -13.60 -4.09
N ALA A 37 -2.67 -13.97 -4.94
CA ALA A 37 -4.04 -13.42 -4.89
C ALA A 37 -4.67 -13.36 -3.48
N ARG A 38 -4.58 -14.42 -2.66
CA ARG A 38 -5.16 -14.44 -1.30
C ARG A 38 -4.42 -13.50 -0.34
N ALA A 39 -3.08 -13.54 -0.32
CA ALA A 39 -2.27 -12.65 0.49
C ALA A 39 -2.48 -11.17 0.08
N SER A 40 -2.49 -10.89 -1.23
CA SER A 40 -2.77 -9.55 -1.77
C SER A 40 -4.18 -9.07 -1.43
N ALA A 41 -5.19 -9.95 -1.48
CA ALA A 41 -6.55 -9.58 -1.08
C ALA A 41 -6.64 -9.20 0.40
N LYS A 42 -5.99 -9.96 1.29
CA LYS A 42 -5.93 -9.62 2.72
C LYS A 42 -5.17 -8.32 2.98
N PHE A 43 -4.10 -8.07 2.22
CA PHE A 43 -3.36 -6.81 2.29
C PHE A 43 -4.28 -5.63 1.93
N VAL A 44 -4.95 -5.68 0.77
CA VAL A 44 -5.88 -4.64 0.33
C VAL A 44 -7.01 -4.44 1.35
N GLN A 45 -7.64 -5.53 1.79
CA GLN A 45 -8.67 -5.49 2.82
C GLN A 45 -8.20 -4.84 4.12
N THR A 46 -6.93 -5.00 4.48
CA THR A 46 -6.36 -4.36 5.68
C THR A 46 -6.20 -2.87 5.44
N VAL A 47 -5.64 -2.46 4.30
CA VAL A 47 -5.47 -1.06 3.89
C VAL A 47 -6.82 -0.32 3.86
N ASP A 48 -7.86 -0.95 3.31
CA ASP A 48 -9.18 -0.34 3.14
C ASP A 48 -9.91 0.00 4.46
N ASN A 49 -9.40 -0.47 5.61
CA ASN A 49 -9.97 -0.11 6.92
C ASN A 49 -9.46 1.24 7.46
N PHE A 50 -8.51 1.89 6.77
CA PHE A 50 -7.84 3.09 7.26
C PHE A 50 -7.95 4.24 6.26
N ASN A 51 -8.12 5.45 6.78
CA ASN A 51 -7.93 6.69 6.04
C ASN A 51 -6.43 6.98 5.88
N ALA A 52 -5.79 6.19 5.01
CA ALA A 52 -4.39 6.31 4.69
C ALA A 52 -4.11 5.90 3.23
N ILE A 53 -3.11 6.54 2.64
CA ILE A 53 -2.57 6.19 1.33
C ILE A 53 -1.37 5.28 1.56
N VAL A 54 -1.41 4.08 0.98
CA VAL A 54 -0.34 3.08 1.10
C VAL A 54 0.36 2.91 -0.24
N GLU A 55 1.68 2.99 -0.24
CA GLU A 55 2.56 2.67 -1.37
C GLU A 55 3.47 1.51 -0.99
N VAL A 56 3.60 0.53 -1.88
CA VAL A 56 4.44 -0.66 -1.68
C VAL A 56 5.51 -0.67 -2.76
N GLU A 57 6.77 -0.72 -2.32
CA GLU A 57 7.95 -0.75 -3.18
C GLU A 57 8.69 -2.08 -3.07
N LYS A 58 9.11 -2.61 -4.21
CA LYS A 58 10.08 -3.70 -4.34
C LYS A 58 11.03 -3.41 -5.50
N ASP A 59 12.34 -3.44 -5.24
CA ASP A 59 13.38 -3.26 -6.26
C ASP A 59 13.16 -2.01 -7.16
N GLY A 60 12.75 -0.88 -6.57
CA GLY A 60 12.44 0.36 -7.27
C GLY A 60 11.08 0.41 -7.99
N LYS A 61 10.33 -0.70 -8.05
CA LYS A 61 8.95 -0.71 -8.56
C LYS A 61 7.97 -0.38 -7.44
N ILE A 62 7.14 0.65 -7.65
CA ILE A 62 6.15 1.13 -6.69
C ILE A 62 4.74 0.85 -7.21
N VAL A 63 3.85 0.38 -6.32
CA VAL A 63 2.41 0.22 -6.59
C VAL A 63 1.58 0.73 -5.41
N GLY A 64 0.30 1.03 -5.65
CA GLY A 64 -0.64 1.36 -4.58
C GLY A 64 -1.04 0.13 -3.77
N GLY A 65 -1.09 0.26 -2.45
CA GLY A 65 -1.45 -0.80 -1.50
C GLY A 65 -2.90 -1.26 -1.57
N SER A 66 -3.79 -0.49 -2.20
CA SER A 66 -5.19 -0.86 -2.48
C SER A 66 -5.38 -1.58 -3.82
N SER A 67 -4.31 -1.74 -4.62
CA SER A 67 -4.38 -2.44 -5.91
C SER A 67 -3.98 -3.90 -5.76
N ILE A 68 -4.95 -4.81 -5.66
CA ILE A 68 -4.69 -6.25 -5.61
C ILE A 68 -3.84 -6.71 -6.81
N MET A 69 -4.17 -6.23 -8.01
CA MET A 69 -3.42 -6.55 -9.23
C MET A 69 -2.01 -5.96 -9.18
N GLY A 70 -1.84 -4.73 -8.71
CA GLY A 70 -0.53 -4.09 -8.55
C GLY A 70 0.38 -4.88 -7.60
N LEU A 71 -0.15 -5.29 -6.45
CA LEU A 71 0.57 -6.11 -5.47
C LEU A 71 0.98 -7.47 -6.05
N MET A 72 0.09 -8.13 -6.78
CA MET A 72 0.45 -9.40 -7.45
C MET A 72 1.54 -9.19 -8.52
N MET A 73 1.50 -8.07 -9.25
CA MET A 73 2.49 -7.72 -10.27
C MET A 73 3.84 -7.24 -9.69
N LEU A 74 3.94 -6.94 -8.39
CA LEU A 74 5.25 -6.74 -7.75
C LEU A 74 6.07 -8.03 -7.69
N ALA A 75 5.44 -9.20 -7.81
CA ALA A 75 6.09 -10.50 -7.71
C ALA A 75 6.96 -10.61 -6.45
N ALA A 76 6.41 -10.20 -5.31
CA ALA A 76 7.06 -10.30 -4.01
C ALA A 76 7.06 -11.74 -3.51
N SER A 77 8.10 -12.48 -3.90
CA SER A 77 8.36 -13.86 -3.50
C SER A 77 8.76 -13.97 -2.02
N PRO A 78 8.71 -15.19 -1.43
CA PRO A 78 9.20 -15.41 -0.08
C PRO A 78 10.66 -14.97 0.07
N GLY A 79 10.98 -14.30 1.18
CA GLY A 79 12.32 -13.75 1.46
C GLY A 79 12.60 -12.39 0.81
N CYS A 80 11.68 -11.83 0.02
CA CYS A 80 11.83 -10.48 -0.49
C CYS A 80 11.56 -9.44 0.60
N ASN A 81 12.34 -8.35 0.56
CA ASN A 81 12.07 -7.16 1.35
C ASN A 81 11.19 -6.19 0.56
N LEU A 82 10.15 -5.69 1.22
CA LEU A 82 9.31 -4.60 0.74
C LEU A 82 9.57 -3.35 1.56
N THR A 83 9.49 -2.19 0.92
CA THR A 83 9.36 -0.92 1.63
C THR A 83 7.91 -0.48 1.51
N ILE A 84 7.21 -0.36 2.64
CA ILE A 84 5.83 0.16 2.66
C ILE A 84 5.88 1.57 3.21
N ARG A 85 5.36 2.51 2.43
CA ARG A 85 5.17 3.90 2.83
C ARG A 85 3.69 4.15 3.04
N VAL A 86 3.36 4.84 4.13
CA VAL A 86 1.98 5.16 4.47
C VAL A 86 1.88 6.63 4.83
N SER A 87 0.94 7.31 4.19
CA SER A 87 0.67 8.73 4.40
C SER A 87 -0.80 8.95 4.74
N GLY A 88 -1.09 9.83 5.70
CA GLY A 88 -2.47 10.18 6.06
C GLY A 88 -2.72 10.10 7.56
N PRO A 89 -3.92 10.51 8.01
CA PRO A 89 -4.23 10.64 9.44
C PRO A 89 -4.07 9.33 10.24
N GLU A 90 -4.30 8.17 9.62
CA GLU A 90 -4.19 6.85 10.27
C GLU A 90 -2.94 6.08 9.81
N ALA A 91 -1.88 6.78 9.38
CA ALA A 91 -0.70 6.14 8.80
C ALA A 91 -0.01 5.16 9.75
N THR A 92 0.11 5.50 11.04
CA THR A 92 0.71 4.64 12.06
C THR A 92 -0.11 3.37 12.28
N ASP A 93 -1.42 3.51 12.45
CA ASP A 93 -2.32 2.38 12.72
C ASP A 93 -2.38 1.42 11.52
N ALA A 94 -2.44 1.98 10.30
CA ALA A 94 -2.40 1.20 9.07
C ALA A 94 -1.09 0.41 8.93
N LEU A 95 0.06 1.05 9.21
CA LEU A 95 1.36 0.39 9.12
C LEU A 95 1.52 -0.72 10.19
N ASP A 96 1.02 -0.49 11.40
CA ASP A 96 1.00 -1.49 12.48
C ASP A 96 0.09 -2.68 12.14
N ALA A 97 -1.05 -2.44 11.51
CA ALA A 97 -1.95 -3.50 11.06
C ALA A 97 -1.32 -4.34 9.94
N LEU A 98 -0.66 -3.70 8.98
CA LEU A 98 0.08 -4.38 7.91
C LEU A 98 1.24 -5.20 8.48
N GLU A 99 1.98 -4.66 9.46
CA GLU A 99 3.03 -5.39 10.16
C GLU A 99 2.50 -6.67 10.81
N LYS A 100 1.40 -6.56 11.57
CA LYS A 100 0.76 -7.72 12.20
C LYS A 100 0.30 -8.75 11.15
N LEU A 101 -0.29 -8.30 10.05
CA LEU A 101 -0.72 -9.18 8.97
C LEU A 101 0.45 -9.95 8.35
N ILE A 102 1.55 -9.26 8.02
CA ILE A 102 2.74 -9.84 7.39
C ILE A 102 3.44 -10.81 8.35
N ASN A 103 3.60 -10.41 9.62
CA ASN A 103 4.20 -11.26 10.66
C ASN A 103 3.36 -12.51 10.95
N ASN A 104 2.03 -12.41 10.83
CA ASN A 104 1.13 -13.56 10.89
C ASN A 104 1.03 -14.32 9.55
N LYS A 105 1.97 -14.11 8.61
CA LYS A 105 2.03 -14.78 7.30
C LYS A 105 0.71 -14.72 6.53
N PHE A 106 0.01 -13.59 6.60
CA PHE A 106 -1.32 -13.42 6.00
C PHE A 106 -2.36 -14.45 6.49
N GLY A 107 -2.19 -15.02 7.68
CA GLY A 107 -3.03 -16.10 8.22
C GLY A 107 -2.99 -17.36 7.35
N GLU A 108 -1.80 -17.71 6.87
CA GLU A 108 -1.51 -18.96 6.16
C GLU A 108 -0.77 -19.91 7.09
N GLU A 109 -1.22 -21.16 7.12
CA GLU A 109 -0.53 -22.23 7.84
C GLU A 109 0.68 -22.72 7.06
N ASN A 110 1.63 -23.25 7.81
CA ASN A 110 3.00 -23.55 7.38
C ASN A 110 3.15 -24.85 6.62
#